data_AF-A0A2V7JRW5-F1
#
_entry.id   AF-A0A2V7JRW5-F1
#
_cell.length_a   1.000
_cell.length_b   1.000
_cell.length_c   1.000
_cell.angle_alpha   90.00
_cell.angle_beta   90.00
_cell.angle_gamma   90.00
#
_symmetry.space_group_name_H-M   'P 1'
#
loop_
_entity.id
_entity.type
_entity.pdbx_description
1 polymer ?
#
loop_
_entity_poly.entity_id
_entity_poly.type
_entity_poly.pdbx_seq_one_letter_code
_entity_poly.pdbx_strand_id
1 'polypeptide(L)'
;MKCDRFDDLVATNALLRPGPLDTGMHLVFINRKLGREPVRFPHPALAEILKPTYGVITYQEQVMRIANVLAGFSLAEADVLRKAVGKKDKELIQRELGRFVERAAALGHARRVIEDIAAQIETFGRYGFNKSHAVAYSVLSYQTAWLKVHYPAEFMSALLSSEIGDTDNVV
;
A
#
# COMPACT_ATOMS: atom_id res chain seq x y z
N MET A 1 -3.31 -6.40 -14.05
CA MET A 1 -4.06 -6.15 -12.79
C MET A 1 -5.57 -6.37 -12.90
N LYS A 2 -6.21 -6.09 -14.06
CA LYS A 2 -7.68 -6.22 -14.24
C LYS A 2 -8.46 -5.55 -13.11
N CYS A 3 -8.23 -4.25 -12.89
CA CYS A 3 -8.87 -3.50 -11.80
C CYS A 3 -10.40 -3.52 -11.97
N ASP A 4 -11.10 -4.09 -10.99
CA ASP A 4 -12.55 -4.26 -10.94
C ASP A 4 -13.14 -3.66 -9.64
N ARG A 5 -12.28 -3.23 -8.71
CA ARG A 5 -12.64 -2.47 -7.51
C ARG A 5 -11.83 -1.20 -7.41
N PHE A 6 -12.38 -0.20 -6.73
CA PHE A 6 -11.68 1.06 -6.47
C PHE A 6 -10.36 0.85 -5.71
N ASP A 7 -10.31 -0.08 -4.73
CA ASP A 7 -9.07 -0.41 -4.00
C ASP A 7 -7.94 -0.88 -4.92
N ASP A 8 -8.25 -1.56 -6.04
CA ASP A 8 -7.23 -2.00 -6.98
C ASP A 8 -6.62 -0.81 -7.74
N LEU A 9 -7.44 0.19 -8.07
CA LEU A 9 -6.97 1.45 -8.64
C LEU A 9 -6.10 2.21 -7.63
N VAL A 10 -6.48 2.21 -6.35
CA VAL A 10 -5.64 2.78 -5.29
C VAL A 10 -4.30 2.06 -5.19
N ALA A 11 -4.29 0.73 -5.35
CA ALA A 11 -3.08 -0.07 -5.29
C ALA A 11 -2.13 0.15 -6.48
N THR A 12 -2.61 0.53 -7.67
CA THR A 12 -1.70 0.79 -8.82
C THR A 12 -0.70 1.90 -8.52
N ASN A 13 -1.12 2.97 -7.83
CA ASN A 13 -0.24 4.06 -7.39
C ASN A 13 0.91 3.57 -6.52
N ALA A 14 0.65 2.57 -5.68
CA ALA A 14 1.64 2.00 -4.78
C ALA A 14 2.54 0.96 -5.49
N LEU A 15 2.00 0.17 -6.42
CA LEU A 15 2.65 -1.00 -7.02
C LEU A 15 3.40 -0.72 -8.33
N LEU A 16 3.01 0.29 -9.10
CA LEU A 16 3.66 0.62 -10.39
C LEU A 16 4.81 1.60 -10.20
N ARG A 17 5.76 1.23 -9.34
CA ARG A 17 6.95 2.02 -8.98
C ARG A 17 8.19 1.12 -8.99
N PRO A 18 9.41 1.65 -9.23
CA PRO A 18 10.62 0.84 -9.34
C PRO A 18 10.79 -0.19 -8.20
N GLY A 19 10.70 0.21 -6.93
CA GLY A 19 10.88 -0.71 -5.79
C GLY A 19 9.92 -1.93 -5.76
N PRO A 20 8.59 -1.73 -5.82
CA PRO A 20 7.62 -2.82 -5.98
C PRO A 20 7.79 -3.68 -7.24
N LEU A 21 8.28 -3.09 -8.33
CA LEU A 21 8.55 -3.80 -9.57
C LEU A 21 9.76 -4.73 -9.40
N ASP A 22 10.86 -4.21 -8.87
CA ASP A 22 12.11 -4.94 -8.65
C ASP A 22 11.96 -6.11 -7.67
N THR A 23 11.11 -5.96 -6.66
CA THR A 23 10.86 -7.01 -5.66
C THR A 23 9.82 -8.04 -6.10
N GLY A 24 9.18 -7.86 -7.27
CA GLY A 24 8.07 -8.72 -7.72
C GLY A 24 6.79 -8.60 -6.89
N MET A 25 6.69 -7.63 -5.96
CA MET A 25 5.52 -7.44 -5.09
C MET A 25 4.24 -7.24 -5.89
N HIS A 26 4.31 -6.50 -7.00
CA HIS A 26 3.20 -6.30 -7.92
C HIS A 26 2.68 -7.63 -8.52
N LEU A 27 3.56 -8.59 -8.82
CA LEU A 27 3.17 -9.91 -9.32
C LEU A 27 2.45 -10.74 -8.26
N VAL A 28 2.95 -10.74 -7.02
CA VAL A 28 2.30 -11.41 -5.89
C VAL A 28 0.89 -10.86 -5.69
N PHE A 29 0.74 -9.53 -5.69
CA PHE A 29 -0.57 -8.89 -5.59
C PHE A 29 -1.49 -9.32 -6.73
N ILE A 30 -1.03 -9.25 -7.98
CA ILE A 30 -1.82 -9.61 -9.16
C ILE A 30 -2.21 -11.09 -9.15
N ASN A 31 -1.30 -11.99 -8.81
CA ASN A 31 -1.55 -13.43 -8.80
C ASN A 31 -2.57 -13.80 -7.73
N ARG A 32 -2.47 -13.22 -6.53
CA ARG A 32 -3.46 -13.42 -5.46
C ARG A 32 -4.82 -12.85 -5.82
N LYS A 33 -4.86 -11.64 -6.37
CA LYS A 33 -6.10 -11.05 -6.87
C LYS A 33 -6.80 -11.95 -7.90
N LEU A 34 -6.05 -12.46 -8.86
CA LEU A 34 -6.57 -13.28 -9.96
C LEU A 34 -6.80 -14.75 -9.57
N GLY A 35 -6.63 -15.11 -8.29
CA GLY A 35 -6.80 -16.49 -7.81
C GLY A 35 -5.74 -17.49 -8.31
N ARG A 36 -4.62 -17.00 -8.85
CA ARG A 36 -3.49 -17.82 -9.31
C ARG A 36 -2.57 -18.25 -8.16
N GLU A 37 -2.61 -17.52 -7.05
CA GLU A 37 -1.95 -17.84 -5.80
C GLU A 37 -2.96 -17.69 -4.65
N PRO A 38 -2.95 -18.57 -3.63
CA PRO A 38 -3.82 -18.40 -2.47
C PRO A 38 -3.46 -17.12 -1.69
N VAL A 39 -4.46 -16.37 -1.27
CA VAL A 39 -4.28 -15.25 -0.34
C VAL A 39 -3.84 -15.78 1.01
N ARG A 40 -2.67 -15.33 1.49
CA ARG A 40 -2.14 -15.69 2.81
C ARG A 40 -1.97 -14.44 3.66
N PHE A 41 -2.36 -14.56 4.93
CA PHE A 41 -2.16 -13.53 5.93
C PHE A 41 -1.08 -13.99 6.91
N PRO A 42 -0.08 -13.14 7.24
CA PRO A 42 0.98 -13.51 8.18
C PRO A 42 0.46 -13.84 9.59
N HIS A 43 -0.67 -13.26 9.97
CA HIS A 43 -1.31 -13.50 11.26
C HIS A 43 -2.83 -13.30 11.13
N PRO A 44 -3.68 -14.09 11.81
CA PRO A 44 -5.14 -13.99 11.71
C PRO A 44 -5.69 -12.59 12.00
N ALA A 45 -5.14 -11.90 13.01
CA ALA A 45 -5.53 -10.53 13.37
C ALA A 45 -5.25 -9.48 12.27
N LEU A 46 -4.46 -9.83 11.25
CA LEU A 46 -4.14 -8.94 10.13
C LEU A 46 -5.05 -9.16 8.92
N ALA A 47 -5.95 -10.15 8.95
CA ALA A 47 -6.82 -10.46 7.82
C ALA A 47 -7.61 -9.24 7.37
N GLU A 48 -8.31 -8.56 8.27
CA GLU A 48 -9.10 -7.37 7.92
C GLU A 48 -8.25 -6.19 7.43
N ILE A 49 -7.05 -6.00 7.97
CA ILE A 49 -6.14 -4.90 7.59
C ILE A 49 -5.59 -5.11 6.17
N LEU A 50 -5.28 -6.36 5.82
CA LEU A 50 -4.59 -6.72 4.58
C LEU A 50 -5.52 -7.30 3.51
N LYS A 51 -6.80 -7.54 3.83
CA LYS A 51 -7.80 -8.05 2.88
C LYS A 51 -7.94 -7.19 1.63
N PRO A 52 -8.00 -5.85 1.70
CA PRO A 52 -8.06 -5.01 0.49
C PRO A 52 -6.81 -5.11 -0.39
N THR A 53 -5.69 -5.59 0.16
CA THR A 53 -4.40 -5.73 -0.53
C THR A 53 -3.94 -7.18 -0.66
N TYR A 54 -4.88 -8.13 -0.58
CA TYR A 54 -4.64 -9.56 -0.78
C TYR A 54 -3.48 -10.12 0.07
N GLY A 55 -3.38 -9.66 1.33
CA GLY A 55 -2.36 -10.11 2.27
C GLY A 55 -0.99 -9.45 2.09
N VAL A 56 -0.85 -8.47 1.19
CA VAL A 56 0.40 -7.74 0.95
C VAL A 56 0.41 -6.44 1.77
N ILE A 57 1.50 -6.15 2.47
CA ILE A 57 1.69 -4.87 3.16
C ILE A 57 2.07 -3.82 2.11
N THR A 58 1.12 -2.94 1.77
CA THR A 58 1.24 -1.98 0.65
C THR A 58 1.24 -0.53 1.12
N TYR A 59 0.56 -0.24 2.22
CA TYR A 59 0.38 1.13 2.71
C TYR A 59 1.00 1.40 4.08
N GLN A 60 1.42 2.64 4.29
CA GLN A 60 1.99 3.10 5.54
C GLN A 60 1.00 2.97 6.71
N GLU A 61 -0.27 3.23 6.45
CA GLU A 61 -1.37 3.11 7.40
C GLU A 61 -1.59 1.64 7.81
N GLN A 62 -1.26 0.67 6.95
CA GLN A 62 -1.30 -0.75 7.32
C GLN A 62 -0.21 -1.07 8.34
N VAL A 63 1.02 -0.55 8.17
CA VAL A 63 2.09 -0.71 9.17
C VAL A 63 1.66 -0.16 10.52
N MET A 64 1.04 1.02 10.53
CA MET A 64 0.55 1.62 11.77
C MET A 64 -0.51 0.75 12.45
N ARG A 65 -1.47 0.23 11.67
CA ARG A 65 -2.53 -0.65 12.15
C ARG A 65 -1.99 -2.01 12.63
N ILE A 66 -0.99 -2.57 11.96
CA ILE A 66 -0.31 -3.81 12.37
C ILE A 66 0.33 -3.63 13.75
N ALA A 67 1.09 -2.53 13.95
CA ALA A 67 1.72 -2.23 15.24
C ALA A 67 0.68 -2.02 16.35
N ASN A 68 -0.42 -1.33 16.05
CA ASN A 68 -1.51 -1.15 17.00
C ASN A 68 -2.19 -2.47 17.40
N VAL A 69 -2.54 -3.32 16.43
CA VAL A 69 -3.29 -4.56 16.68
C VAL A 69 -2.44 -5.64 17.33
N LEU A 70 -1.17 -5.81 16.91
CA LEU A 70 -0.34 -6.91 17.41
C LEU A 70 0.49 -6.53 18.65
N ALA A 71 0.85 -5.26 18.82
CA ALA A 71 1.75 -4.82 19.89
C ALA A 71 1.13 -3.76 20.81
N GLY A 72 -0.15 -3.42 20.61
CA GLY A 72 -0.85 -2.42 21.43
C GLY A 72 -0.28 -1.01 21.31
N PHE A 73 0.45 -0.70 20.23
CA PHE A 73 0.99 0.64 20.02
C PHE A 73 -0.16 1.65 19.91
N SER A 74 -0.05 2.79 20.58
CA SER A 74 -0.88 3.95 20.25
C SER A 74 -0.63 4.38 18.79
N LEU A 75 -1.57 5.12 18.19
CA LEU A 75 -1.37 5.63 16.83
C LEU A 75 -0.16 6.57 16.72
N ALA A 76 0.18 7.28 17.80
CA ALA A 76 1.36 8.14 17.87
C ALA A 76 2.66 7.30 17.85
N GLU A 77 2.75 6.24 18.66
CA GLU A 77 3.89 5.32 18.62
C GLU A 77 4.01 4.62 17.26
N ALA A 78 2.88 4.21 16.69
CA ALA A 78 2.84 3.57 15.37
C ALA A 78 3.31 4.51 14.25
N ASP A 79 3.02 5.81 14.35
CA ASP A 79 3.55 6.82 13.42
C ASP A 79 5.05 7.02 13.57
N VAL A 80 5.61 6.91 14.78
CA VAL A 80 7.08 6.94 14.99
C VAL A 80 7.74 5.78 14.25
N LEU A 81 7.23 4.55 14.40
CA LEU A 81 7.71 3.38 13.66
C LEU A 81 7.61 3.60 12.15
N ARG A 82 6.45 4.07 11.66
CA ARG A 82 6.25 4.37 10.23
C ARG A 82 7.27 5.40 9.71
N LYS A 83 7.53 6.48 10.46
CA LYS A 83 8.51 7.51 10.10
C LYS A 83 9.93 6.96 10.08
N ALA A 84 10.30 6.13 11.06
CA ALA A 84 11.62 5.51 11.13
C ALA A 84 11.87 4.64 9.89
N VAL A 85 10.91 3.78 9.57
CA VAL A 85 10.93 2.88 8.40
C VAL A 85 10.99 3.67 7.09
N GLY A 86 10.19 4.74 6.96
CA GLY A 86 10.20 5.59 5.76
C GLY A 86 11.48 6.40 5.57
N LYS A 87 12.13 6.85 6.66
CA LYS A 87 13.41 7.57 6.62
C LYS A 87 14.64 6.65 6.55
N LYS A 88 14.44 5.33 6.67
CA LYS A 88 15.53 4.33 6.73
C LYS A 88 16.50 4.58 7.90
N ASP A 89 15.98 5.11 9.01
CA ASP A 89 16.76 5.35 10.23
C ASP A 89 17.00 4.01 10.95
N LYS A 90 18.16 3.40 10.71
CA LYS A 90 18.46 2.03 11.16
C LYS A 90 18.35 1.87 12.68
N GLU A 91 18.88 2.80 13.44
CA GLU A 91 18.87 2.73 14.91
C GLU A 91 17.43 2.82 15.44
N LEU A 92 16.65 3.77 14.92
CA LEU A 92 15.26 3.94 15.33
C LEU A 92 14.38 2.78 14.87
N ILE A 93 14.62 2.24 13.66
CA ILE A 93 13.92 1.05 13.15
C ILE A 93 14.17 -0.14 14.07
N GLN A 94 15.43 -0.44 14.40
CA GLN A 94 15.77 -1.58 15.26
C GLN A 94 15.15 -1.42 16.65
N ARG A 95 15.20 -0.20 17.21
CA ARG A 95 14.58 0.10 18.50
C ARG A 95 13.08 -0.13 18.48
N GLU A 96 12.37 0.44 17.50
CA GLU A 96 10.90 0.37 17.46
C GLU A 96 10.40 -1.02 17.05
N LEU A 97 11.08 -1.72 16.14
CA LEU A 97 10.78 -3.11 15.82
C LEU A 97 11.07 -4.06 16.99
N GLY A 98 12.14 -3.82 17.75
CA GLY A 98 12.40 -4.55 18.99
C GLY A 98 11.27 -4.38 20.00
N ARG A 99 10.81 -3.14 20.22
CA ARG A 99 9.64 -2.84 21.07
C ARG A 99 8.36 -3.51 20.56
N PHE A 100 8.15 -3.53 19.24
CA PHE A 100 7.02 -4.21 18.61
C PHE A 100 7.04 -5.72 18.90
N VAL A 101 8.19 -6.38 18.71
CA VAL A 101 8.34 -7.82 18.97
C VAL A 101 8.09 -8.16 20.44
N GLU A 102 8.71 -7.44 21.37
CA GLU A 102 8.58 -7.72 22.80
C GLU A 102 7.15 -7.50 23.31
N ARG A 103 6.50 -6.41 22.89
CA ARG A 103 5.11 -6.15 23.28
C ARG A 103 4.14 -7.17 22.70
N ALA A 104 4.30 -7.55 21.43
CA ALA A 104 3.43 -8.55 20.83
C ALA A 104 3.62 -9.94 21.46
N ALA A 105 4.85 -10.31 21.80
CA ALA A 105 5.13 -11.54 22.54
C ALA A 105 4.47 -11.51 23.93
N ALA A 106 4.53 -10.38 24.64
CA ALA A 106 3.86 -10.20 25.93
C ALA A 106 2.32 -10.29 25.84
N LEU A 107 1.74 -9.98 24.67
CA LEU A 107 0.31 -10.15 24.38
C LEU A 107 -0.07 -11.58 23.92
N GLY A 108 0.88 -12.52 23.96
CA GLY A 108 0.64 -13.94 23.68
C GLY A 108 0.81 -14.34 22.22
N HIS A 109 1.33 -13.46 21.36
CA HIS A 109 1.63 -13.82 19.97
C HIS A 109 2.93 -14.63 19.88
N ALA A 110 2.96 -15.63 18.99
CA ALA A 110 4.15 -16.44 18.76
C ALA A 110 5.31 -15.57 18.24
N ARG A 111 6.40 -15.48 19.03
CA ARG A 111 7.54 -14.60 18.75
C ARG A 111 8.06 -14.71 17.32
N ARG A 112 8.26 -15.94 16.82
CA ARG A 112 8.72 -16.20 15.45
C ARG A 112 7.84 -15.55 14.38
N VAL A 113 6.51 -15.63 14.54
CA VAL A 113 5.56 -15.02 13.59
C VAL A 113 5.69 -13.51 13.60
N ILE A 114 5.89 -12.92 14.78
CA ILE A 114 6.05 -11.46 14.93
C ILE A 114 7.38 -10.99 14.36
N GLU A 115 8.47 -11.73 14.56
CA GLU A 115 9.77 -11.44 13.97
C GLU A 115 9.71 -11.47 12.42
N ASP A 116 9.00 -12.44 11.84
CA ASP A 116 8.76 -12.49 10.39
C ASP A 116 7.97 -11.26 9.89
N ILE A 117 6.96 -10.82 10.65
CA ILE A 117 6.18 -9.61 10.34
C ILE A 117 7.05 -8.35 10.49
N ALA A 118 7.90 -8.28 11.52
CA ALA A 118 8.82 -7.16 11.72
C ALA A 118 9.80 -7.03 10.55
N ALA A 119 10.35 -8.14 10.05
CA ALA A 119 11.22 -8.16 8.88
C ALA A 119 10.50 -7.70 7.59
N GLN A 120 9.21 -8.05 7.45
CA GLN A 120 8.38 -7.53 6.36
C GLN A 120 8.15 -6.02 6.47
N ILE A 121 7.90 -5.49 7.68
CA ILE A 121 7.74 -4.06 7.95
C ILE A 121 9.04 -3.30 7.66
N GLU A 122 10.20 -3.86 8.02
CA GLU A 122 11.50 -3.27 7.72
C GLU A 122 11.73 -3.18 6.20
N THR A 123 11.47 -4.27 5.49
CA THR A 123 11.62 -4.33 4.04
C THR A 123 10.65 -3.39 3.31
N PHE A 124 9.45 -3.22 3.86
CA PHE A 124 8.43 -2.29 3.38
C PHE A 124 8.91 -0.83 3.33
N GLY A 125 9.84 -0.40 4.20
CA GLY A 125 10.35 0.97 4.19
C GLY A 125 10.96 1.43 2.87
N ARG A 126 11.34 0.49 2.01
CA ARG A 126 11.85 0.79 0.65
C ARG A 126 10.76 1.20 -0.34
N TYR A 127 9.53 0.73 -0.17
CA TYR A 127 8.49 0.84 -1.20
C TYR A 127 7.12 1.25 -0.68
N GLY A 128 6.95 1.38 0.62
CA GLY A 128 5.69 1.76 1.24
C GLY A 128 5.10 3.05 0.71
N PHE A 129 3.77 3.06 0.51
CA PHE A 129 3.08 4.21 -0.05
C PHE A 129 2.06 4.78 0.94
N ASN A 130 1.83 6.09 0.85
CA ASN A 130 0.83 6.75 1.67
C ASN A 130 -0.57 6.51 1.07
N LYS A 131 -1.48 5.87 1.82
CA LYS A 131 -2.80 5.49 1.31
C LYS A 131 -3.67 6.70 1.04
N SER A 132 -3.66 7.72 1.91
CA SER A 132 -4.53 8.89 1.70
C SER A 132 -4.19 9.63 0.41
N HIS A 133 -2.91 9.78 0.09
CA HIS A 133 -2.45 10.32 -1.19
C HIS A 133 -2.87 9.44 -2.37
N ALA A 134 -2.68 8.11 -2.27
CA ALA A 134 -3.12 7.18 -3.31
C ALA A 134 -4.62 7.28 -3.58
N VAL A 135 -5.44 7.33 -2.52
CA VAL A 135 -6.90 7.44 -2.63
C VAL A 135 -7.28 8.75 -3.32
N ALA A 136 -6.71 9.88 -2.90
CA ALA A 136 -7.03 11.18 -3.49
C ALA A 136 -6.78 11.21 -5.01
N TYR A 137 -5.62 10.73 -5.46
CA TYR A 137 -5.30 10.66 -6.89
C TYR A 137 -6.15 9.61 -7.63
N SER A 138 -6.51 8.51 -6.97
CA SER A 138 -7.37 7.49 -7.56
C SER A 138 -8.79 7.98 -7.78
N VAL A 139 -9.30 8.89 -6.93
CA VAL A 139 -10.60 9.55 -7.16
C VAL A 139 -10.58 10.33 -8.47
N LEU A 140 -9.53 11.14 -8.70
CA LEU A 140 -9.38 11.90 -9.95
C LEU A 140 -9.26 10.96 -11.16
N SER A 141 -8.42 9.94 -11.08
CA SER A 141 -8.27 8.94 -12.14
C SER A 141 -9.58 8.19 -12.45
N TYR A 142 -10.37 7.88 -11.41
CA TYR A 142 -11.67 7.25 -11.60
C TYR A 142 -12.66 8.20 -12.27
N GLN A 143 -12.71 9.47 -11.84
CA GLN A 143 -13.57 10.49 -12.44
C GLN A 143 -13.25 10.72 -13.92
N THR A 144 -11.96 10.84 -14.28
CA THR A 144 -11.55 11.01 -15.68
C THR A 144 -11.87 9.77 -16.52
N ALA A 145 -11.64 8.57 -15.99
CA ALA A 145 -12.02 7.32 -16.66
C ALA A 145 -13.54 7.22 -16.84
N TRP A 146 -14.32 7.61 -15.84
CA TRP A 146 -15.78 7.61 -15.90
C TRP A 146 -16.30 8.58 -16.96
N LEU A 147 -15.79 9.82 -16.99
CA LEU A 147 -16.12 10.79 -18.03
C LEU A 147 -15.74 10.28 -19.41
N LYS A 148 -14.57 9.66 -19.57
CA LYS A 148 -14.15 9.07 -20.84
C LYS A 148 -15.08 7.96 -21.33
N VAL A 149 -15.70 7.20 -20.43
CA VAL A 149 -16.63 6.12 -20.79
C VAL A 149 -18.03 6.65 -21.09
N HIS A 150 -18.53 7.60 -20.30
CA HIS A 150 -19.93 8.05 -20.37
C HIS A 150 -20.15 9.33 -21.17
N TYR A 151 -19.12 10.16 -21.33
CA TYR A 151 -19.11 11.43 -22.08
C TYR A 151 -17.83 11.55 -22.93
N PRO A 152 -17.57 10.58 -23.83
CA PRO A 152 -16.29 10.50 -24.55
C PRO A 152 -16.03 11.74 -25.42
N ALA A 153 -17.05 12.29 -26.08
CA ALA A 153 -16.89 13.44 -26.96
C ALA A 153 -16.52 14.71 -26.17
N GLU A 154 -17.21 14.97 -25.07
CA GLU A 154 -16.98 16.10 -24.18
C GLU A 154 -15.63 15.97 -23.47
N PHE A 155 -15.31 14.77 -22.96
CA PHE A 155 -14.03 14.49 -22.32
C PHE A 155 -12.86 14.73 -23.28
N MET A 156 -12.92 14.19 -24.51
CA MET A 156 -11.87 14.38 -25.50
C MET A 156 -11.77 15.82 -25.99
N SER A 157 -12.90 16.53 -26.14
CA SER A 157 -12.90 17.95 -26.48
C SER A 157 -12.22 18.79 -25.40
N ALA A 158 -12.51 18.51 -24.12
CA ALA A 158 -11.88 19.19 -23.00
C ALA A 158 -10.37 18.89 -22.93
N LEU A 159 -9.96 17.64 -23.20
CA LEU A 159 -8.55 17.24 -23.23
C LEU A 159 -7.76 17.93 -24.35
N LEU A 160 -8.30 17.99 -25.57
CA LEU A 160 -7.66 18.73 -26.67
C LEU A 160 -7.60 20.24 -26.35
N SER A 161 -8.63 20.77 -25.69
CA SER A 161 -8.66 22.18 -25.29
C SER A 161 -7.60 22.51 -24.23
N SER A 162 -7.26 21.56 -23.34
CA SER A 162 -6.21 21.80 -22.32
C SER A 162 -4.81 21.86 -22.92
N GLU A 163 -4.59 21.23 -24.08
CA GLU A 163 -3.31 21.15 -24.78
C GLU A 163 -3.25 22.07 -26.01
N ILE A 164 -4.19 23.00 -26.18
CA ILE A 164 -4.31 23.83 -27.41
C ILE A 164 -3.05 24.64 -27.77
N GLY A 165 -2.17 24.87 -26.79
CA GLY A 165 -0.89 25.57 -26.98
C GLY A 165 0.25 24.69 -27.52
N ASP A 166 0.08 23.37 -27.56
CA ASP A 166 1.09 22.39 -27.99
C ASP A 166 0.54 21.57 -29.17
N THR A 167 1.08 21.83 -30.37
CA THR A 167 0.58 21.19 -31.59
C THR A 167 0.84 19.69 -31.60
N ASP A 168 1.95 19.24 -31.00
CA ASP A 168 2.32 17.82 -30.98
C ASP A 168 1.38 16.99 -30.08
N ASN A 169 0.75 17.62 -29.09
CA ASN A 169 -0.21 16.95 -28.19
C ASN A 169 -1.66 16.95 -28.74
N VAL A 170 -1.94 17.74 -29.78
CA VAL A 170 -3.29 17.93 -30.34
C VAL A 170 -3.49 17.17 -31.66
N VAL A 171 -2.43 17.02 -32.46
CA VAL A 171 -2.48 16.46 -33.83
C VAL A 171 -2.06 14.99 -33.87
#